data_AF-A0AAU9BZH6-F1
#
_entry.id   AF-A0AAU9BZH6-F1
#
_cell.length_a   1.000
_cell.length_b   1.000
_cell.length_c   1.000
_cell.angle_alpha   90.00
_cell.angle_beta   90.00
_cell.angle_gamma   90.00
#
_symmetry.space_group_name_H-M   'P 1'
#
loop_
_entity.id
_entity.type
_entity.pdbx_description
1 polymer ?
#
loop_
_entity_poly.entity_id
_entity_poly.type
_entity_poly.pdbx_seq_one_letter_code
_entity_poly.pdbx_strand_id
1 'polypeptide(L)'
;MIDSYGPDWILAPSPLERHRDHVAVAEAAICAWQASATEAELFLYEVSQPVAATHVVDVTPWQDRKRKALSVYRLPLAYCDYETISRSLMAYRAHCLAPGAQAVEALQRVDRAQGLRLLAAMRRLREAME
;
A
#
# COMPACT_ATOMS: atom_id res chain seq x y z
N MET A 1 15.72 1.58 -12.92
CA MET A 1 14.50 2.38 -12.75
C MET A 1 14.54 3.13 -11.42
N ILE A 2 14.69 2.46 -10.27
CA ILE A 2 14.78 3.16 -8.96
C ILE A 2 16.00 4.09 -8.93
N ASP A 3 17.22 3.57 -9.14
CA ASP A 3 18.43 4.40 -9.07
C ASP A 3 18.45 5.51 -10.13
N SER A 4 17.92 5.23 -11.33
CA SER A 4 17.84 6.21 -12.41
C SER A 4 16.80 7.31 -12.18
N TYR A 5 15.73 7.01 -11.42
CA TYR A 5 14.69 7.98 -11.08
C TYR A 5 15.07 8.81 -9.84
N GLY A 6 15.83 8.22 -8.91
CA GLY A 6 16.25 8.88 -7.66
C GLY A 6 15.08 9.29 -6.77
N PRO A 7 14.13 8.39 -6.43
CA PRO A 7 12.99 8.75 -5.59
C PRO A 7 13.42 9.04 -4.16
N ASP A 8 12.73 9.96 -3.48
CA ASP A 8 12.79 10.06 -2.03
C ASP A 8 11.96 8.96 -1.36
N TRP A 9 10.80 8.62 -1.94
CA TRP A 9 9.86 7.62 -1.41
C TRP A 9 9.44 6.61 -2.46
N ILE A 10 9.34 5.35 -2.04
CA ILE A 10 8.79 4.24 -2.82
C ILE A 10 7.49 3.80 -2.15
N LEU A 11 6.41 3.76 -2.92
CA LEU A 11 5.11 3.26 -2.47
C LEU A 11 4.86 1.88 -3.08
N ALA A 12 4.55 0.90 -2.25
CA ALA A 12 4.22 -0.47 -2.68
C ALA A 12 2.97 -0.97 -1.94
N PRO A 13 2.19 -1.91 -2.51
CA PRO A 13 1.08 -2.50 -1.77
C PRO A 13 1.61 -3.31 -0.58
N SER A 14 0.79 -3.45 0.46
CA SER A 14 1.11 -4.33 1.58
C SER A 14 1.34 -5.78 1.14
N PRO A 15 2.39 -6.46 1.64
CA PRO A 15 2.61 -7.88 1.36
C PRO A 15 1.60 -8.79 2.06
N LEU A 16 0.80 -8.25 2.98
CA LEU A 16 -0.27 -8.98 3.65
C LEU A 16 -1.56 -9.03 2.82
N GLU A 17 -1.57 -8.42 1.62
CA GLU A 17 -2.69 -8.44 0.69
C GLU A 17 -3.19 -9.86 0.38
N ARG A 18 -4.52 -10.00 0.21
CA ARG A 18 -5.12 -11.30 -0.13
C ARG A 18 -4.89 -11.67 -1.60
N HIS A 19 -4.78 -10.67 -2.46
CA HIS A 19 -4.64 -10.88 -3.89
C HIS A 19 -3.18 -11.23 -4.23
N ARG A 20 -2.97 -12.41 -4.83
CA ARG A 20 -1.61 -12.91 -5.14
C ARG A 20 -0.78 -11.91 -5.98
N ASP A 21 -1.41 -11.17 -6.88
CA ASP A 21 -0.71 -10.20 -7.72
C ASP A 21 -0.24 -9.00 -6.90
N HIS A 22 -0.98 -8.56 -5.87
CA HIS A 22 -0.53 -7.50 -4.97
C HIS A 22 0.68 -7.97 -4.16
N VAL A 23 0.65 -9.21 -3.69
CA VAL A 23 1.77 -9.84 -2.96
C VAL A 23 3.00 -9.94 -3.86
N ALA A 24 2.84 -10.33 -5.13
CA ALA A 24 3.93 -10.41 -6.10
C ALA A 24 4.53 -9.02 -6.39
N VAL A 25 3.69 -7.99 -6.55
CA VAL A 25 4.15 -6.59 -6.72
C VAL A 25 4.89 -6.11 -5.46
N ALA A 26 4.36 -6.40 -4.27
CA ALA A 26 5.02 -6.06 -3.01
C ALA A 26 6.41 -6.70 -2.91
N GLU A 27 6.51 -8.01 -3.22
CA GLU A 27 7.80 -8.72 -3.21
C GLU A 27 8.78 -8.14 -4.22
N ALA A 28 8.33 -7.87 -5.45
CA ALA A 28 9.18 -7.28 -6.50
C ALA A 28 9.68 -5.89 -6.09
N ALA A 29 8.80 -5.05 -5.55
CA ALA A 29 9.15 -3.71 -5.08
C ALA A 29 10.14 -3.76 -3.91
N ILE A 30 9.91 -4.63 -2.91
CA ILE A 30 10.84 -4.77 -1.78
C ILE A 30 12.19 -5.32 -2.26
N CYS A 31 12.22 -6.34 -3.12
CA CYS A 31 13.47 -6.88 -3.67
C CYS A 31 14.25 -5.81 -4.46
N ALA A 32 13.57 -5.06 -5.34
CA ALA A 32 14.20 -4.02 -6.14
C ALA A 32 14.72 -2.87 -5.27
N TRP A 33 13.95 -2.46 -4.26
CA TRP A 33 14.39 -1.48 -3.28
C TRP A 33 15.63 -1.98 -2.53
N GLN A 34 15.60 -3.21 -2.00
CA GLN A 34 16.72 -3.83 -1.29
C GLN A 34 18.02 -3.88 -2.12
N ALA A 35 17.91 -4.16 -3.41
CA ALA A 35 19.04 -4.23 -4.33
C ALA A 35 19.51 -2.84 -4.83
N SER A 36 18.69 -1.81 -4.68
CA SER A 36 19.00 -0.43 -5.11
C SER A 36 19.89 0.28 -4.10
N ALA A 37 20.78 1.13 -4.60
CA ALA A 37 21.65 2.01 -3.82
C ALA A 37 20.93 3.28 -3.34
N THR A 38 19.61 3.37 -3.52
CA THR A 38 18.82 4.52 -3.10
C THR A 38 18.74 4.66 -1.58
N GLU A 39 18.71 5.89 -1.11
CA GLU A 39 18.33 6.25 0.26
C GLU A 39 16.80 6.38 0.44
N ALA A 40 16.03 6.09 -0.62
CA ALA A 40 14.58 6.18 -0.58
C ALA A 40 13.96 5.37 0.55
N GLU A 41 12.94 5.93 1.18
CA GLU A 41 12.13 5.23 2.17
C GLU A 41 11.03 4.42 1.50
N LEU A 42 10.81 3.20 1.99
CA LEU A 42 9.72 2.35 1.52
C LEU A 42 8.48 2.54 2.41
N PHE A 43 7.35 2.78 1.78
CA PHE A 43 6.03 2.79 2.43
C PHE A 43 5.10 1.77 1.78
N LEU A 44 4.42 1.01 2.64
CA LEU A 44 3.38 0.08 2.24
C LEU A 44 2.01 0.73 2.38
N TYR A 45 1.22 0.72 1.30
CA TYR A 45 -0.13 1.26 1.27
C TYR A 45 -1.22 0.18 1.32
N GLU A 46 -2.41 0.60 1.73
CA GLU A 46 -3.60 -0.23 1.83
C GLU A 46 -4.28 -0.39 0.46
N VAL A 47 -4.62 -1.63 0.07
CA VAL A 47 -5.47 -1.88 -1.10
C VAL A 47 -6.83 -2.41 -0.67
N SER A 48 -6.84 -3.55 0.03
CA SER A 48 -8.06 -4.20 0.49
C SER A 48 -8.10 -4.49 1.98
N GLN A 49 -7.01 -4.19 2.70
CA GLN A 49 -6.93 -4.38 4.14
C GLN A 49 -6.03 -3.35 4.83
N PRO A 50 -6.21 -3.18 6.15
CA PRO A 50 -5.41 -2.23 6.91
C PRO A 50 -3.93 -2.64 7.03
N VAL A 51 -3.04 -1.65 7.08
CA VAL A 51 -1.61 -1.84 7.45
C VAL A 51 -1.34 -1.47 8.91
N ALA A 52 -0.17 -1.85 9.43
CA ALA A 52 0.33 -1.33 10.71
C ALA A 52 0.80 0.11 10.50
N ALA A 53 -0.16 1.04 10.48
CA ALA A 53 0.06 2.43 10.10
C ALA A 53 1.12 3.09 10.98
N THR A 54 2.13 3.64 10.31
CA THR A 54 3.15 4.51 10.92
C THR A 54 2.91 5.97 10.57
N HIS A 55 2.22 6.20 9.45
CA HIS A 55 1.90 7.50 8.90
C HIS A 55 0.46 7.47 8.40
N VAL A 56 -0.19 8.62 8.46
CA VAL A 56 -1.52 8.84 7.91
C VAL A 56 -1.54 10.15 7.13
N VAL A 57 -2.34 10.20 6.08
CA VAL A 57 -2.47 11.36 5.19
C VAL A 57 -3.94 11.73 5.12
N ASP A 58 -4.28 12.96 5.51
CA ASP A 58 -5.63 13.49 5.30
C ASP A 58 -5.83 13.73 3.80
N VAL A 59 -6.63 12.88 3.17
CA VAL A 59 -6.99 12.96 1.76
C VAL A 59 -8.41 13.49 1.56
N THR A 60 -9.05 14.02 2.61
CA THR A 60 -10.42 14.57 2.57
C THR A 60 -10.61 15.57 1.42
N PRO A 61 -9.69 16.53 1.17
CA PRO A 61 -9.84 17.46 0.04
C PRO A 61 -9.80 16.79 -1.34
N TRP A 62 -9.22 15.59 -1.46
CA TRP A 62 -9.01 14.88 -2.72
C TRP A 62 -9.85 13.60 -2.87
N GLN A 63 -10.74 13.30 -1.92
CA GLN A 63 -11.55 12.07 -1.95
C GLN A 63 -12.35 11.92 -3.25
N ASP A 64 -12.90 13.03 -3.77
CA ASP A 64 -13.65 13.04 -5.03
C ASP A 64 -12.75 12.77 -6.24
N ARG A 65 -11.51 13.27 -6.22
CA ARG A 65 -10.54 13.01 -7.28
C ARG A 65 -10.14 11.54 -7.27
N LYS A 66 -9.92 10.95 -6.09
CA LYS A 66 -9.63 9.52 -5.95
C LYS A 66 -10.79 8.66 -6.43
N ARG A 67 -12.04 8.98 -6.05
CA ARG A 67 -13.23 8.28 -6.55
C ARG A 67 -13.33 8.33 -8.08
N LYS A 68 -13.15 9.51 -8.67
CA LYS A 68 -13.15 9.68 -10.13
C LYS A 68 -12.01 8.91 -10.82
N ALA A 69 -10.82 8.86 -10.22
CA ALA A 69 -9.71 8.08 -10.74
C ALA A 69 -10.00 6.57 -10.66
N LEU A 70 -10.69 6.11 -9.62
CA LEU A 70 -11.07 4.71 -9.49
C LEU A 70 -12.14 4.31 -10.52
N SER A 71 -13.12 5.18 -10.77
CA SER A 71 -14.26 4.86 -11.66
C SER A 71 -13.90 4.62 -13.12
N VAL A 72 -12.69 4.98 -13.57
CA VAL A 72 -12.21 4.67 -14.92
C VAL A 72 -11.88 3.18 -15.10
N TYR A 73 -11.62 2.45 -14.02
CA TYR A 73 -11.26 1.01 -14.04
C TYR A 73 -12.51 0.12 -14.08
N ARG A 74 -13.32 0.29 -15.13
CA ARG A 74 -14.62 -0.39 -15.30
C ARG A 74 -14.55 -1.90 -15.18
N LEU A 75 -13.53 -2.53 -15.76
CA LEU A 75 -13.41 -3.99 -15.77
C LEU A 75 -13.15 -4.54 -14.36
N PRO A 76 -12.12 -4.12 -13.61
CA PRO A 76 -11.95 -4.52 -12.21
C PRO A 76 -13.18 -4.24 -11.33
N LEU A 77 -13.81 -3.07 -11.49
CA LEU A 77 -14.99 -2.68 -10.71
C LEU A 77 -16.23 -3.55 -10.99
N ALA A 78 -16.30 -4.24 -12.12
CA ALA A 78 -17.38 -5.18 -12.42
C ALA A 78 -17.28 -6.48 -11.59
N TYR A 79 -16.10 -6.81 -11.07
CA TYR A 79 -15.85 -8.03 -10.30
C TYR A 79 -15.72 -7.78 -8.80
N CYS A 80 -15.32 -6.58 -8.39
CA CYS A 80 -15.14 -6.23 -6.98
C CYS A 80 -15.46 -4.74 -6.76
N ASP A 81 -16.24 -4.45 -5.71
CA ASP A 81 -16.56 -3.08 -5.30
C ASP A 81 -15.37 -2.42 -4.58
N TYR A 82 -14.31 -2.16 -5.34
CA TYR A 82 -13.11 -1.47 -4.85
C TYR A 82 -13.42 -0.05 -4.37
N GLU A 83 -14.52 0.56 -4.84
CA GLU A 83 -14.91 1.90 -4.39
C GLU A 83 -15.34 1.87 -2.93
N THR A 84 -16.24 0.94 -2.57
CA THR A 84 -16.67 0.77 -1.19
C THR A 84 -15.50 0.33 -0.30
N ILE A 85 -14.65 -0.60 -0.76
CA ILE A 85 -13.46 -1.03 0.00
C ILE A 85 -12.55 0.18 0.29
N SER A 86 -12.17 0.93 -0.75
CA SER A 86 -11.25 2.06 -0.62
C SER A 86 -11.83 3.15 0.28
N ARG A 87 -13.11 3.50 0.10
CA ARG A 87 -13.81 4.48 0.95
C ARG A 87 -13.88 4.02 2.40
N SER A 88 -14.15 2.73 2.64
CA SER A 88 -14.29 2.19 3.99
C SER A 88 -12.97 2.19 4.75
N LEU A 89 -11.85 1.88 4.09
CA LEU A 89 -10.52 2.00 4.68
C LEU A 89 -10.19 3.47 5.01
N MET A 90 -10.51 4.39 4.09
CA MET A 90 -10.26 5.81 4.34
C MET A 90 -11.09 6.38 5.50
N ALA A 91 -12.36 6.01 5.57
CA ALA A 91 -13.24 6.37 6.68
C ALA A 91 -12.81 5.69 7.98
N TYR A 92 -12.35 4.44 7.91
CA TYR A 92 -11.75 3.76 9.05
C TYR A 92 -10.58 4.57 9.57
N ARG A 93 -9.64 5.05 8.76
CA ARG A 93 -8.49 5.84 9.24
C ARG A 93 -8.82 7.25 9.73
N ALA A 94 -9.99 7.80 9.40
CA ALA A 94 -10.38 9.14 9.83
C ALA A 94 -10.39 9.31 11.36
N HIS A 95 -10.65 8.24 12.13
CA HIS A 95 -10.58 8.29 13.60
C HIS A 95 -9.18 8.55 14.15
N CYS A 96 -8.13 8.39 13.35
CA CYS A 96 -6.75 8.64 13.76
C CYS A 96 -6.40 10.15 13.80
N LEU A 97 -7.23 11.03 13.26
CA LEU A 97 -6.98 12.47 13.16
C LEU A 97 -7.99 13.31 13.97
N ALA A 98 -7.66 14.60 14.16
CA ALA A 98 -8.54 15.57 14.81
C ALA A 98 -9.89 15.72 14.07
N PRO A 99 -10.93 16.25 14.74
CA PRO A 99 -12.26 16.41 14.13
C PRO A 99 -12.21 17.19 12.83
N GLY A 100 -12.76 16.62 11.75
CA GLY A 100 -12.85 17.26 10.42
C GLY A 100 -12.36 16.38 9.28
N ALA A 101 -11.44 15.45 9.54
CA ALA A 101 -11.01 14.46 8.55
C ALA A 101 -12.14 13.45 8.29
N GLN A 102 -12.42 13.18 7.01
CA GLN A 102 -13.44 12.22 6.56
C GLN A 102 -12.83 11.07 5.76
N ALA A 103 -11.70 11.33 5.10
CA ALA A 103 -10.98 10.34 4.31
C ALA A 103 -9.49 10.44 4.61
N VAL A 104 -8.90 9.36 5.14
CA VAL A 104 -7.49 9.32 5.52
C VAL A 104 -6.84 8.07 4.94
N GLU A 105 -5.69 8.20 4.30
CA GLU A 105 -4.92 7.03 3.86
C GLU A 105 -3.85 6.69 4.90
N ALA A 106 -3.59 5.40 5.09
CA ALA A 106 -2.52 4.95 5.96
C ALA A 106 -1.36 4.34 5.18
N LEU A 107 -0.16 4.62 5.70
CA LEU A 107 1.10 4.11 5.19
C LEU A 107 1.89 3.45 6.32
N GLN A 108 2.48 2.30 6.01
CA GLN A 108 3.47 1.67 6.88
C GLN A 108 4.86 1.88 6.32
N ARG A 109 5.66 2.68 7.01
CA ARG A 109 7.08 2.84 6.76
C ARG A 109 7.81 1.56 7.11
N VAL A 110 8.71 1.14 6.24
CA VAL A 110 9.50 -0.08 6.39
C VAL A 110 10.97 0.29 6.28
N ASP A 111 11.76 -0.08 7.30
CA ASP A 111 13.23 0.01 7.20
C ASP A 111 13.82 -1.19 6.44
N ARG A 112 15.09 -1.08 6.02
CA ARG A 112 15.75 -2.13 5.22
C ARG A 112 15.73 -3.50 5.92
N ALA A 113 15.95 -3.55 7.23
CA ALA A 113 15.95 -4.80 7.98
C ALA A 113 14.54 -5.39 8.09
N GLN A 114 13.51 -4.55 8.29
CA GLN A 114 12.11 -4.94 8.26
C GLN A 114 11.70 -5.48 6.88
N GLY A 115 12.15 -4.84 5.80
CA GLY A 115 11.91 -5.31 4.43
C GLY A 115 12.46 -6.72 4.18
N LEU A 116 13.68 -7.00 4.61
CA LEU A 116 14.26 -8.34 4.53
C LEU A 116 13.47 -9.38 5.35
N ARG A 117 13.03 -9.01 6.55
CA ARG A 117 12.18 -9.89 7.38
C ARG A 117 10.83 -10.17 6.71
N LEU A 118 10.21 -9.16 6.11
CA LEU A 118 8.97 -9.32 5.35
C LEU A 118 9.16 -10.29 4.19
N LEU A 119 10.20 -10.13 3.38
CA LEU A 119 10.52 -11.06 2.29
C LEU A 119 10.69 -12.49 2.78
N ALA A 120 11.46 -12.70 3.85
CA ALA A 120 11.66 -14.02 4.42
C ALA A 120 10.34 -14.64 4.93
N ALA A 121 9.50 -13.85 5.60
CA ALA A 121 8.20 -14.32 6.08
C ALA A 121 7.25 -14.66 4.92
N MET A 122 7.18 -13.83 3.88
CA MET A 122 6.34 -14.05 2.69
C MET A 122 6.69 -15.33 1.94
N ARG A 123 7.99 -15.67 1.86
CA ARG A 123 8.45 -16.90 1.20
C ARG A 123 8.10 -18.13 2.01
N ARG A 124 8.33 -18.11 3.32
CA ARG A 124 7.94 -19.19 4.24
C ARG A 124 6.45 -19.47 4.22
N LEU A 125 5.62 -18.42 4.23
CA LEU A 125 4.16 -18.58 4.18
C LEU A 125 3.71 -19.23 2.86
N ARG A 126 4.39 -18.95 1.75
CA ARG A 126 4.07 -19.57 0.46
C ARG A 126 4.53 -21.02 0.38
N GLU A 127 5.74 -21.33 0.85
CA GLU A 127 6.23 -22.71 0.97
C GLU A 127 5.31 -23.58 1.84
N ALA A 128 4.65 -23.01 2.87
CA ALA A 128 3.74 -23.72 3.74
C ALA A 128 2.32 -23.92 3.17
N MET A 129 1.99 -23.27 2.05
CA MET A 129 0.68 -23.35 1.39
C MET A 129 0.68 -24.27 0.15
N GLU A 130 1.84 -24.79 -0.24
CA GLU A 130 2.06 -25.80 -1.29
C GLU A 130 2.15 -27.21 -0.70
#